data_AF-A0A838VA60-F1
#
_entry.id   AF-A0A838VA60-F1
#
_cell.length_a   1.000
_cell.length_b   1.000
_cell.length_c   1.000
_cell.angle_alpha   90.00
_cell.angle_beta   90.00
_cell.angle_gamma   90.00
#
_symmetry.space_group_name_H-M   'P 1'
#
loop_
_entity.id
_entity.type
_entity.pdbx_description
1 polymer ?
#
loop_
_entity_poly.entity_id
_entity_poly.type
_entity_poly.pdbx_seq_one_letter_code
_entity_poly.pdbx_strand_id
1 'polypeptide(L)'
;MWVVLFHAPLIHVGSFGVDIFFVLSGFIIAHVTARDPRGFAAKRLIRVLPLYWLATLAVFAAARAAPALFAATDPSWLNLARSLLFIPYARPDGVVQPLLFLGWTLNYELLFYAIFALALAVGGTRASLVAVALLVALTMVGLAIPPDLTALHFWTRPILLEFALGIGVWRFWSAGRTFAPR
;
A
#
# COMPACT_ATOMS: atom_id res chain seq x y z
N MET A 1 -18.55 29.63 10.70
CA MET A 1 -17.20 29.50 10.12
C MET A 1 -16.79 28.02 10.05
N TRP A 2 -17.53 27.18 9.33
CA TRP A 2 -17.27 25.73 9.22
C TRP A 2 -17.54 25.13 7.83
N VAL A 3 -18.06 25.92 6.88
CA VAL A 3 -18.38 25.47 5.51
C VAL A 3 -17.20 25.65 4.54
N VAL A 4 -16.26 26.54 4.85
CA VAL A 4 -15.11 26.86 3.98
C VAL A 4 -14.02 25.79 4.02
N LEU A 5 -13.87 25.07 5.14
CA LEU A 5 -12.88 23.98 5.25
C LEU A 5 -13.30 22.71 4.49
N PHE A 6 -14.60 22.48 4.30
CA PHE A 6 -15.12 21.37 3.49
C PHE A 6 -15.14 21.64 1.98
N HIS A 7 -14.91 22.89 1.56
CA HIS A 7 -14.73 23.27 0.15
C HIS A 7 -13.26 23.49 -0.24
N ALA A 8 -12.31 23.18 0.65
CA ALA A 8 -10.91 23.23 0.32
C ALA A 8 -10.61 22.14 -0.75
N PRO A 9 -10.19 22.51 -1.97
CA PRO A 9 -9.82 21.55 -3.02
C PRO A 9 -8.60 20.68 -2.64
N LEU A 10 -8.02 20.91 -1.46
CA LEU A 10 -6.88 20.21 -0.88
C LEU A 10 -7.18 18.72 -0.60
N ILE A 11 -8.45 18.35 -0.36
CA ILE A 11 -8.81 16.96 -0.02
C ILE A 11 -8.73 16.04 -1.27
N HIS A 12 -8.96 16.57 -2.47
CA HIS A 12 -8.72 15.84 -3.73
C HIS A 12 -7.24 15.70 -4.07
N VAL A 13 -6.39 16.62 -3.62
CA VAL A 13 -4.93 16.53 -3.79
C VAL A 13 -4.33 15.42 -2.92
N GLY A 14 -4.92 15.17 -1.74
CA GLY A 14 -4.48 14.12 -0.82
C GLY A 14 -4.63 12.70 -1.39
N SER A 15 -5.75 12.39 -2.06
CA SER A 15 -5.93 11.08 -2.72
C SER A 15 -5.02 10.91 -3.92
N PHE A 16 -4.87 11.95 -4.74
CA PHE A 16 -3.99 11.92 -5.92
C PHE A 16 -2.52 11.70 -5.55
N GLY A 17 -2.07 12.26 -4.42
CA GLY A 17 -0.72 12.02 -3.90
C GLY A 17 -0.46 10.56 -3.53
N VAL A 18 -1.48 9.84 -3.07
CA VAL A 18 -1.40 8.41 -2.75
C VAL A 18 -1.31 7.57 -4.03
N ASP A 19 -2.08 7.92 -5.06
CA ASP A 19 -2.04 7.22 -6.35
C ASP A 19 -0.66 7.34 -7.00
N ILE A 20 -0.08 8.55 -6.99
CA ILE A 20 1.30 8.80 -7.45
C ILE A 20 2.30 8.00 -6.63
N PHE A 21 2.12 7.92 -5.31
CA PHE A 21 3.02 7.17 -4.43
C PHE A 21 3.08 5.68 -4.82
N PHE A 22 1.94 5.06 -5.15
CA PHE A 22 1.91 3.66 -5.57
C PHE A 22 2.54 3.43 -6.94
N VAL A 23 2.27 4.31 -7.90
CA VAL A 23 2.92 4.27 -9.22
C VAL A 23 4.45 4.44 -9.07
N LEU A 24 4.91 5.40 -8.27
CA LEU A 24 6.33 5.60 -8.02
C LEU A 24 6.97 4.41 -7.30
N SER A 25 6.28 3.81 -6.33
CA SER A 25 6.76 2.61 -5.65
C SER A 25 6.93 1.44 -6.63
N GLY A 26 5.97 1.24 -7.54
CA GLY A 26 6.06 0.25 -8.62
C GLY A 26 7.27 0.49 -9.54
N PHE A 27 7.46 1.74 -9.98
CA PHE A 27 8.59 2.14 -10.82
C PHE A 27 9.94 1.91 -10.14
N ILE A 28 10.10 2.40 -8.91
CA ILE A 28 11.37 2.34 -8.18
C ILE A 28 11.74 0.89 -7.88
N ILE A 29 10.77 0.05 -7.48
CA ILE A 29 11.01 -1.38 -7.22
C ILE A 29 11.50 -2.08 -8.48
N ALA A 30 10.82 -1.90 -9.60
CA ALA A 30 11.27 -2.49 -10.86
C ALA A 30 12.66 -1.98 -11.28
N HIS A 31 12.92 -0.68 -11.08
CA HIS A 31 14.20 -0.05 -11.40
C HIS A 31 15.37 -0.57 -10.56
N VAL A 32 15.19 -0.64 -9.25
CA VAL A 32 16.29 -1.04 -8.35
C VAL A 32 16.51 -2.54 -8.43
N THR A 33 15.47 -3.36 -8.50
CA THR A 33 15.63 -4.83 -8.61
C THR A 33 16.31 -5.24 -9.91
N ALA A 34 16.12 -4.49 -11.00
CA ALA A 34 16.84 -4.73 -12.25
C ALA A 34 18.37 -4.56 -12.12
N ARG A 35 18.84 -3.84 -11.09
CA ARG A 35 20.28 -3.63 -10.80
C ARG A 35 20.78 -4.44 -9.61
N ASP A 36 19.98 -4.60 -8.57
CA ASP A 36 20.28 -5.38 -7.37
C ASP A 36 19.05 -6.19 -6.92
N PRO A 37 18.95 -7.46 -7.33
CA PRO A 37 17.82 -8.33 -7.01
C PRO A 37 17.68 -8.64 -5.51
N ARG A 38 18.77 -8.66 -4.74
CA ARG A 38 18.81 -9.27 -3.40
C ARG A 38 18.63 -8.25 -2.26
N GLY A 39 18.98 -6.99 -2.48
CA GLY A 39 19.12 -6.02 -1.38
C GLY A 39 17.92 -5.11 -1.09
N PHE A 40 16.82 -5.20 -1.84
CA PHE A 40 15.95 -4.02 -1.98
C PHE A 40 14.74 -3.93 -1.03
N ALA A 41 13.88 -4.96 -0.99
CA ALA A 41 12.65 -4.91 -0.17
C ALA A 41 12.97 -4.79 1.32
N ALA A 42 13.97 -5.53 1.81
CA ALA A 42 14.37 -5.53 3.22
C ALA A 42 14.84 -4.15 3.72
N LYS A 43 15.58 -3.40 2.90
CA LYS A 43 16.09 -2.07 3.28
C LYS A 43 14.97 -1.02 3.42
N ARG A 44 13.91 -1.13 2.62
CA ARG A 44 12.75 -0.24 2.71
C ARG A 44 11.85 -0.63 3.88
N LEU A 45 11.63 -1.92 4.10
CA LEU A 45 10.88 -2.46 5.24
C LEU A 45 11.48 -2.01 6.58
N ILE A 46 12.80 -2.15 6.76
CA ILE A 46 13.49 -1.78 8.01
C ILE A 46 13.40 -0.27 8.32
N ARG A 47 13.15 0.59 7.32
CA ARG A 47 12.98 2.03 7.52
C ARG A 47 11.52 2.45 7.74
N VAL A 48 10.58 1.81 7.04
CA VAL A 48 9.15 2.21 7.07
C VAL A 48 8.41 1.60 8.27
N LEU A 49 8.71 0.34 8.63
CA LEU A 49 8.01 -0.35 9.73
C LEU A 49 8.21 0.34 11.09
N PRO A 50 9.43 0.75 11.52
CA PRO A 50 9.62 1.36 12.82
C PRO A 50 8.86 2.68 12.98
N LEU A 51 8.83 3.49 11.92
CA LEU A 51 8.12 4.77 11.92
C LEU A 51 6.59 4.55 12.00
N TYR A 52 6.09 3.54 11.29
CA TYR A 52 4.68 3.16 11.38
C TYR A 52 4.30 2.65 12.77
N TRP A 53 5.12 1.79 13.38
CA TRP A 53 4.86 1.31 14.74
C TRP A 53 4.86 2.46 15.75
N LEU A 54 5.82 3.39 15.62
CA LEU A 54 5.89 4.57 16.49
C LEU A 54 4.67 5.49 16.31
N ALA A 55 4.26 5.75 15.07
CA ALA A 55 3.07 6.54 14.77
C ALA A 55 1.77 5.86 15.25
N THR A 56 1.66 4.54 15.08
CA THR A 56 0.51 3.74 15.54
C THR A 56 0.41 3.77 17.06
N LEU A 57 1.54 3.62 17.77
CA LEU A 57 1.60 3.73 19.23
C LEU A 57 1.26 5.15 19.71
N ALA A 58 1.73 6.19 19.01
CA ALA A 58 1.41 7.58 19.33
C ALA A 58 -0.10 7.86 19.18
N VAL A 59 -0.72 7.40 18.10
CA VAL A 59 -2.18 7.54 17.87
C VAL A 59 -2.97 6.73 18.89
N PHE A 60 -2.52 5.52 19.23
CA PHE A 60 -3.17 4.71 20.27
C PHE A 60 -3.09 5.39 21.66
N ALA A 61 -1.94 5.95 22.02
CA ALA A 61 -1.75 6.69 23.26
C ALA A 61 -2.63 7.97 23.29
N ALA A 62 -2.68 8.71 22.18
CA ALA A 62 -3.54 9.89 22.05
C ALA A 62 -5.04 9.54 22.13
N ALA A 63 -5.47 8.44 21.51
CA ALA A 63 -6.86 7.96 21.58
C ALA A 63 -7.26 7.52 23.00
N ARG A 64 -6.32 6.93 23.76
CA ARG A 64 -6.52 6.61 25.20
C ARG A 64 -6.56 7.87 26.08
N ALA A 65 -5.75 8.88 25.79
CA ALA A 65 -5.65 10.10 26.59
C ALA A 65 -6.80 11.08 26.33
N ALA A 66 -7.34 11.13 25.10
CA ALA A 66 -8.40 12.04 24.69
C ALA A 66 -9.49 11.31 23.86
N PRO A 67 -10.30 10.43 24.48
CA PRO A 67 -11.30 9.63 23.76
C PRO A 67 -12.38 10.47 23.05
N ALA A 68 -12.67 11.68 23.54
CA ALA A 68 -13.62 12.62 22.93
C ALA A 68 -13.17 13.14 21.55
N LEU A 69 -11.86 13.17 21.27
CA LEU A 69 -11.32 13.56 19.96
C LEU A 69 -11.20 12.38 18.98
N PHE A 70 -11.26 11.14 19.48
CA PHE A 70 -11.06 9.91 18.72
C PHE A 70 -12.23 8.93 18.91
N ALA A 71 -13.46 9.45 18.93
CA ALA A 71 -14.68 8.68 19.18
C ALA A 71 -14.94 7.55 18.15
N ALA A 72 -14.29 7.58 16.99
CA ALA A 72 -14.36 6.54 15.96
C ALA A 72 -13.34 5.39 16.14
N THR A 73 -12.49 5.46 17.16
CA THR A 73 -11.36 4.55 17.35
C THR A 73 -11.60 3.71 18.60
N ASP A 74 -11.91 2.43 18.44
CA ASP A 74 -12.03 1.48 19.57
C ASP A 74 -10.63 1.14 20.13
N PRO A 75 -10.24 1.63 21.32
CA PRO A 75 -8.91 1.47 21.90
C PRO A 75 -8.75 0.10 22.60
N SER A 76 -9.26 -0.95 21.94
CA SER A 76 -9.09 -2.33 22.31
C SER A 76 -7.67 -2.81 22.01
N TRP A 77 -7.06 -3.51 22.98
CA TRP A 77 -5.74 -4.15 22.82
C TRP A 77 -5.71 -5.13 21.63
N LEU A 78 -6.86 -5.72 21.27
CA LEU A 78 -7.00 -6.60 20.12
C LEU A 78 -6.92 -5.84 18.79
N ASN A 79 -7.46 -4.62 18.71
CA ASN A 79 -7.40 -3.78 17.52
C ASN A 79 -6.01 -3.14 17.35
N LEU A 80 -5.31 -2.88 18.46
CA LEU A 80 -3.89 -2.51 18.44
C LEU A 80 -3.04 -3.65 17.87
N ALA A 81 -3.21 -4.88 18.34
CA ALA A 81 -2.49 -6.04 17.83
C ALA A 81 -2.77 -6.27 16.33
N ARG A 82 -4.03 -6.17 15.88
CA ARG A 82 -4.39 -6.26 14.45
C ARG A 82 -3.73 -5.16 13.60
N SER A 83 -3.71 -3.92 14.09
CA SER A 83 -3.10 -2.79 13.38
C SER A 83 -1.57 -2.89 13.31
N LEU A 84 -0.92 -3.41 14.37
CA LEU A 84 0.52 -3.68 14.42
C LEU A 84 0.93 -4.86 13.54
N LEU A 85 0.05 -5.85 13.41
CA LEU A 85 0.23 -7.04 12.57
C LEU A 85 -0.26 -6.85 11.12
N PHE A 86 -0.67 -5.66 10.72
CA PHE A 86 -1.17 -5.38 9.36
C PHE A 86 -2.35 -6.28 8.95
N ILE A 87 -3.23 -6.62 9.90
CA ILE A 87 -4.45 -7.39 9.63
C ILE A 87 -5.60 -6.40 9.43
N PRO A 88 -6.15 -6.25 8.21
CA PRO A 88 -7.30 -5.39 7.97
C PRO A 88 -8.51 -5.92 8.76
N TYR A 89 -9.14 -5.06 9.54
CA TYR A 89 -10.38 -5.36 10.25
C TYR A 89 -11.43 -4.33 9.89
N ALA A 90 -12.69 -4.76 9.84
CA ALA A 90 -13.83 -3.85 9.70
C ALA A 90 -14.03 -3.14 11.03
N ARG A 91 -14.05 -1.80 11.01
CA ARG A 91 -14.56 -1.02 12.14
C ARG A 91 -16.09 -1.20 12.24
N PRO A 92 -16.71 -0.84 13.39
CA PRO A 92 -18.16 -0.93 13.58
C PRO A 92 -18.98 -0.09 12.58
N ASP A 93 -18.36 0.88 11.91
CA ASP A 93 -18.93 1.72 10.84
C ASP A 93 -18.88 1.05 9.45
N GLY A 94 -18.41 -0.20 9.35
CA GLY A 94 -18.30 -0.94 8.09
C GLY A 94 -17.06 -0.58 7.25
N VAL A 95 -16.24 0.38 7.70
CA VAL A 95 -15.05 0.83 6.96
C VAL A 95 -13.83 0.00 7.37
N VAL A 96 -13.11 -0.53 6.37
CA VAL A 96 -11.84 -1.26 6.58
C VAL A 96 -10.70 -0.27 6.70
N GLN A 97 -10.45 0.22 7.90
CA GLN A 97 -9.35 1.14 8.17
C GLN A 97 -8.61 0.73 9.45
N PRO A 98 -7.27 0.59 9.38
CA PRO A 98 -6.47 0.41 10.59
C PRO A 98 -6.54 1.65 11.49
N LEU A 99 -6.12 1.49 12.76
CA LEU A 99 -6.13 2.56 13.76
C LEU A 99 -5.43 3.85 13.28
N LEU A 100 -4.34 3.69 12.53
CA LEU A 100 -3.71 4.77 11.80
C LEU A 100 -4.36 4.89 10.42
N PHE A 101 -4.94 6.04 10.09
CA PHE A 101 -5.53 6.29 8.76
C PHE A 101 -4.52 6.06 7.63
N LEU A 102 -3.21 6.24 7.85
CA LEU A 102 -2.19 5.96 6.83
C LEU A 102 -1.80 4.46 6.74
N GLY A 103 -2.29 3.61 7.64
CA GLY A 103 -1.91 2.19 7.68
C GLY A 103 -2.47 1.38 6.51
N TRP A 104 -3.56 1.83 5.88
CA TRP A 104 -4.11 1.09 4.73
C TRP A 104 -3.19 1.18 3.51
N THR A 105 -2.53 2.32 3.28
CA THR A 105 -1.59 2.45 2.14
C THR A 105 -0.36 1.59 2.34
N LEU A 106 0.15 1.54 3.57
CA LEU A 106 1.29 0.71 3.94
C LEU A 106 0.98 -0.79 3.77
N ASN A 107 -0.24 -1.23 4.10
CA ASN A 107 -0.67 -2.61 3.83
C ASN A 107 -0.52 -3.00 2.35
N TYR A 108 -0.99 -2.14 1.44
CA TYR A 108 -0.83 -2.39 0.00
C TYR A 108 0.64 -2.40 -0.41
N GLU A 109 1.45 -1.53 0.17
CA GLU A 109 2.88 -1.48 -0.12
C GLU A 109 3.61 -2.75 0.32
N LEU A 110 3.30 -3.30 1.51
CA LEU A 110 3.83 -4.58 1.97
C LEU A 110 3.38 -5.74 1.09
N LEU A 111 2.08 -5.78 0.75
CA LEU A 111 1.53 -6.81 -0.14
C LEU A 111 2.24 -6.76 -1.50
N PHE A 112 2.41 -5.58 -2.07
CA PHE A 112 3.14 -5.40 -3.31
C PHE A 112 4.57 -5.91 -3.21
N TYR A 113 5.29 -5.61 -2.13
CA TYR A 113 6.65 -6.10 -1.93
C TYR A 113 6.71 -7.62 -1.83
N ALA A 114 5.75 -8.25 -1.15
CA ALA A 114 5.65 -9.71 -1.08
C ALA A 114 5.40 -10.32 -2.48
N ILE A 115 4.46 -9.76 -3.24
CA ILE A 115 4.16 -10.19 -4.63
C ILE A 115 5.40 -10.04 -5.51
N PHE A 116 6.10 -8.91 -5.41
CA PHE A 116 7.26 -8.65 -6.24
C PHE A 116 8.46 -9.54 -5.86
N ALA A 117 8.65 -9.82 -4.57
CA ALA A 117 9.66 -10.77 -4.10
C ALA A 117 9.36 -12.20 -4.60
N LEU A 118 8.09 -12.63 -4.57
CA LEU A 118 7.67 -13.90 -5.15
C LEU A 118 7.89 -13.93 -6.67
N ALA A 119 7.53 -12.85 -7.36
CA ALA A 119 7.74 -12.71 -8.79
C ALA A 119 9.23 -12.76 -9.16
N LEU A 120 10.10 -12.25 -8.29
CA LEU A 120 11.55 -12.34 -8.45
C LEU A 120 12.06 -13.76 -8.24
N ALA A 121 11.58 -14.46 -7.21
CA ALA A 121 11.95 -15.85 -6.93
C ALA A 121 11.56 -16.81 -8.06
N VAL A 122 10.37 -16.61 -8.65
CA VAL A 122 9.85 -17.48 -9.72
C VAL A 122 10.30 -17.02 -11.11
N GLY A 123 10.26 -15.71 -11.35
CA GLY A 123 10.42 -15.13 -12.69
C GLY A 123 11.82 -14.65 -13.03
N GLY A 124 12.73 -14.50 -12.06
CA GLY A 124 14.10 -14.04 -12.28
C GLY A 124 14.15 -12.75 -13.11
N THR A 125 14.70 -12.80 -14.33
CA THR A 125 14.77 -11.66 -15.25
C THR A 125 13.41 -11.15 -15.72
N ARG A 126 12.36 -11.99 -15.66
CA ARG A 126 10.98 -11.66 -16.01
C ARG A 126 10.14 -11.24 -14.80
N ALA A 127 10.75 -11.02 -13.63
CA ALA A 127 10.07 -10.67 -12.39
C ALA A 127 9.05 -9.52 -12.55
N SER A 128 9.38 -8.49 -13.33
CA SER A 128 8.46 -7.37 -13.59
C SER A 128 7.19 -7.80 -14.32
N LEU A 129 7.27 -8.72 -15.28
CA LEU A 129 6.08 -9.24 -15.99
C LEU A 129 5.27 -10.16 -15.09
N VAL A 130 5.95 -11.03 -14.33
CA VAL A 130 5.29 -11.93 -13.39
C VAL A 130 4.57 -11.13 -12.31
N ALA A 131 5.18 -10.07 -11.78
CA ALA A 131 4.54 -9.19 -10.79
C ALA A 131 3.30 -8.51 -11.35
N VAL A 132 3.36 -7.96 -12.58
CA VAL A 132 2.19 -7.37 -13.24
C VAL A 132 1.08 -8.41 -13.42
N ALA A 133 1.41 -9.62 -13.89
CA ALA A 133 0.44 -10.69 -14.05
C ALA A 133 -0.23 -11.08 -12.72
N LEU A 134 0.56 -11.19 -11.63
CA LEU A 134 0.04 -11.50 -10.30
C LEU A 134 -0.87 -10.38 -9.76
N LEU A 135 -0.48 -9.11 -9.91
CA LEU A 135 -1.28 -7.96 -9.48
C LEU A 135 -2.62 -7.87 -10.23
N VAL A 136 -2.58 -8.09 -11.55
CA VAL A 136 -3.79 -8.13 -12.38
C VAL A 136 -4.67 -9.32 -11.99
N ALA A 137 -4.09 -10.52 -11.82
CA ALA A 137 -4.84 -11.71 -11.42
C ALA A 137 -5.51 -11.53 -10.06
N LEU A 138 -4.81 -10.99 -9.06
CA LEU A 138 -5.37 -10.66 -7.74
C LEU A 138 -6.55 -9.69 -7.85
N THR A 139 -6.42 -8.65 -8.67
CA THR A 139 -7.49 -7.68 -8.90
C THR A 139 -8.71 -8.33 -9.58
N MET A 140 -8.48 -9.21 -10.56
CA MET A 140 -9.55 -9.94 -11.25
C MET A 140 -10.28 -10.92 -10.32
N VAL A 141 -9.55 -11.61 -9.44
CA VAL A 141 -10.14 -12.46 -8.40
C VAL A 141 -11.01 -11.63 -7.45
N GLY A 142 -10.61 -10.39 -7.16
CA GLY A 142 -11.39 -9.42 -6.39
C GLY A 142 -12.80 -9.18 -6.93
N LEU A 143 -12.98 -9.21 -8.25
CA LEU A 143 -14.28 -9.02 -8.89
C LEU A 143 -15.27 -10.16 -8.59
N ALA A 144 -14.76 -11.34 -8.24
CA ALA A 144 -15.56 -12.51 -7.90
C ALA A 144 -15.73 -12.70 -6.38
N ILE A 145 -15.08 -11.89 -5.55
CA ILE A 145 -15.14 -12.01 -4.08
C ILE A 145 -16.37 -11.27 -3.55
N PRO A 146 -17.25 -11.94 -2.78
CA PRO A 146 -18.38 -11.27 -2.15
C PRO A 146 -17.89 -10.22 -1.13
N PRO A 147 -18.58 -9.08 -1.01
CA PRO A 147 -18.17 -7.94 -0.17
C PRO A 147 -18.09 -8.28 1.32
N ASP A 148 -18.74 -9.36 1.73
CA ASP A 148 -18.82 -9.90 3.08
C ASP A 148 -17.44 -10.37 3.61
N LEU A 149 -16.51 -10.70 2.71
CA LEU A 149 -15.13 -11.09 3.04
C LEU A 149 -14.22 -9.86 3.08
N THR A 150 -14.40 -9.05 4.11
CA THR A 150 -13.86 -7.69 4.24
C THR A 150 -12.33 -7.59 4.06
N ALA A 151 -11.57 -8.55 4.59
CA ALA A 151 -10.11 -8.58 4.46
C ALA A 151 -9.65 -8.97 3.04
N LEU A 152 -10.33 -9.95 2.43
CA LEU A 152 -9.98 -10.44 1.11
C LEU A 152 -10.34 -9.42 0.01
N HIS A 153 -11.47 -8.74 0.19
CA HIS A 153 -11.87 -7.63 -0.66
C HIS A 153 -10.88 -6.46 -0.60
N PHE A 154 -10.34 -6.16 0.59
CA PHE A 154 -9.30 -5.14 0.74
C PHE A 154 -8.04 -5.49 -0.07
N TRP A 155 -7.49 -6.69 0.05
CA TRP A 155 -6.27 -7.06 -0.69
C TRP A 155 -6.43 -7.26 -2.19
N THR A 156 -7.65 -7.19 -2.72
CA THR A 156 -7.93 -7.38 -4.14
C THR A 156 -8.46 -6.12 -4.82
N ARG A 157 -8.35 -4.95 -4.15
CA ARG A 157 -8.80 -3.68 -4.71
C ARG A 157 -7.99 -3.26 -5.95
N PRO A 158 -8.60 -2.51 -6.89
CA PRO A 158 -7.96 -2.02 -8.12
C PRO A 158 -6.71 -1.16 -7.91
N ILE A 159 -6.46 -0.68 -6.70
CA ILE A 159 -5.26 0.08 -6.35
C ILE A 159 -3.97 -0.72 -6.58
N LEU A 160 -4.04 -2.05 -6.60
CA LEU A 160 -2.93 -2.91 -7.00
C LEU A 160 -2.45 -2.62 -8.43
N LEU A 161 -3.33 -2.16 -9.31
CA LEU A 161 -3.02 -1.83 -10.69
C LEU A 161 -2.13 -0.59 -10.81
N GLU A 162 -2.10 0.30 -9.83
CA GLU A 162 -1.22 1.47 -9.82
C GLU A 162 0.25 1.06 -9.69
N PHE A 163 0.55 0.05 -8.88
CA PHE A 163 1.88 -0.56 -8.85
C PHE A 163 2.24 -1.18 -10.20
N ALA A 164 1.28 -1.86 -10.85
CA ALA A 164 1.46 -2.45 -12.17
C ALA A 164 1.75 -1.37 -13.24
N LEU A 165 1.04 -0.23 -13.18
CA LEU A 165 1.32 0.94 -14.02
C LEU A 165 2.74 1.46 -13.80
N GLY A 166 3.18 1.59 -12.54
CA GLY A 166 4.56 1.96 -12.19
C GLY A 166 5.61 1.05 -12.84
N ILE A 167 5.40 -0.27 -12.77
CA ILE A 167 6.26 -1.26 -13.43
C ILE A 167 6.24 -1.07 -14.96
N GLY A 168 5.06 -0.84 -15.54
CA GLY A 168 4.90 -0.59 -16.97
C GLY A 168 5.67 0.64 -17.44
N VAL A 169 5.57 1.75 -16.70
CA VAL A 169 6.34 2.99 -16.96
C VAL A 169 7.84 2.71 -16.92
N TRP A 170 8.32 1.94 -15.93
CA TRP A 170 9.73 1.56 -15.86
C TRP A 170 10.17 0.73 -17.08
N ARG A 171 9.35 -0.22 -17.54
CA ARG A 171 9.66 -1.02 -18.72
C ARG A 171 9.77 -0.17 -19.98
N PHE A 172 8.84 0.75 -20.18
CA PHE A 172 8.87 1.68 -21.32
C PHE A 172 10.12 2.56 -21.27
N TRP A 173 10.42 3.14 -20.11
CA TRP A 173 11.59 3.98 -19.89
C TRP A 173 12.92 3.24 -20.07
N SER A 174 13.02 1.98 -19.61
CA SER A 174 14.24 1.18 -19.76
C SER A 174 14.47 0.72 -21.21
N ALA A 175 13.40 0.41 -21.95
CA ALA A 175 13.48 0.09 -23.38
C ALA A 175 13.96 1.28 -24.24
N GLY A 176 13.58 2.51 -23.87
CA GLY A 176 14.09 3.71 -24.53
C GLY A 176 15.59 3.96 -24.35
N ARG A 177 16.18 3.49 -23.24
CA ARG A 177 17.63 3.66 -22.97
C ARG A 177 18.52 2.61 -23.63
N THR A 178 17.98 1.45 -23.99
CA THR A 178 18.72 0.46 -24.80
C THR A 178 18.91 0.92 -26.25
N PHE A 179 18.18 1.93 -26.71
CA PHE A 179 18.27 2.50 -28.06
C PHE A 179 19.17 3.74 -28.20
N ALA A 180 19.72 4.28 -27.11
CA ALA A 180 20.68 5.38 -27.20
C ALA A 180 22.06 4.82 -27.61
N PRO A 181 22.60 5.16 -28.79
CA PRO A 181 23.94 4.75 -29.17
C PRO A 181 24.93 5.36 -28.16
N ARG A 182 25.84 4.53 -27.66
CA ARG A 182 26.96 4.96 -26.82
C ARG A 182 27.95 5.79 -27.61
#